data_AF-A0A0H3ZUT6-F1
#
_entry.id   AF-A0A0H3ZUT6-F1
#
_cell.length_a   1.000
_cell.length_b   1.000
_cell.length_c   1.000
_cell.angle_alpha   90.00
_cell.angle_beta   90.00
_cell.angle_gamma   90.00
#
_symmetry.space_group_name_H-M   'P 1'
#
loop_
_entity.id
_entity.type
_entity.pdbx_description
1 polymer ?
#
loop_
_entity_poly.entity_id
_entity_poly.type
_entity_poly.pdbx_seq_one_letter_code
_entity_poly.pdbx_strand_id
1 'polypeptide(L)'
;MLMNDWNEKLECLNKFLTVAFKVGVLVGGFAICAYSWIIGYFPSGVTIGDGLLFILLATVLSVLVALFSFSFTSLGLALWPLWKLVIKLLSKILILINRVTNKDLQINSLPKIRKARAEHYGIAFIGFLFAGFLALQDWRSLMVVLVLLFSSSVMWSSIQENEEEANKQLKADISTEQKEAILKRVKRGNSISLLAMVLMPLVIPGAPTMLVTGVMRAADVRVDSATVHIKAPYSIYAEESGPKGQPSNFGASFLKFENAQVLFKGIGSNTVLSLHLKDKDRVQIVVPNSSVHLLPN
;
A
#
# COMPACT_ATOMS: atom_id res chain seq x y z
N MET A 1 1.83 -2.71 -45.25
CA MET A 1 0.71 -2.47 -44.30
C MET A 1 0.95 -3.17 -42.97
N LEU A 2 1.20 -4.49 -42.92
CA LEU A 2 1.50 -5.22 -41.67
C LEU A 2 2.76 -4.71 -40.92
N MET A 3 3.84 -4.39 -41.64
CA MET A 3 5.11 -3.95 -41.03
C MET A 3 5.02 -2.56 -40.35
N ASN A 4 4.10 -1.70 -40.82
CA ASN A 4 3.85 -0.39 -40.19
C ASN A 4 3.06 -0.53 -38.88
N ASP A 5 2.08 -1.44 -38.82
CA ASP A 5 1.30 -1.73 -37.61
C ASP A 5 2.19 -2.32 -36.48
N TRP A 6 3.17 -3.16 -36.84
CA TRP A 6 4.15 -3.67 -35.88
C TRP A 6 5.08 -2.58 -35.32
N ASN A 7 5.57 -1.69 -36.18
CA ASN A 7 6.43 -0.59 -35.74
C ASN A 7 5.67 0.37 -34.80
N GLU A 8 4.41 0.68 -35.11
CA GLU A 8 3.56 1.54 -34.27
C GLU A 8 3.29 0.91 -32.90
N LYS A 9 2.98 -0.39 -32.85
CA LYS A 9 2.81 -1.13 -31.58
C LYS A 9 4.10 -1.16 -30.75
N LEU A 10 5.26 -1.38 -31.39
CA LEU A 10 6.56 -1.36 -30.71
C LEU A 10 6.89 0.04 -30.17
N GLU A 11 6.61 1.09 -30.94
CA GLU A 11 6.80 2.47 -30.49
C GLU A 11 5.91 2.79 -29.29
N CYS A 12 4.64 2.39 -29.33
CA CYS A 12 3.70 2.55 -28.23
C CYS A 12 4.16 1.78 -26.98
N LEU A 13 4.61 0.54 -27.14
CA LEU A 13 5.15 -0.29 -26.07
C LEU A 13 6.41 0.32 -25.44
N ASN A 14 7.32 0.87 -26.26
CA ASN A 14 8.52 1.55 -25.78
C ASN A 14 8.20 2.84 -25.00
N LYS A 15 7.24 3.64 -25.49
CA LYS A 15 6.76 4.83 -24.77
C LYS A 15 6.15 4.44 -23.43
N PHE A 16 5.32 3.40 -23.41
CA PHE A 16 4.71 2.87 -22.19
C PHE A 16 5.76 2.38 -21.20
N LEU A 17 6.72 1.55 -21.63
CA LEU A 17 7.81 1.06 -20.79
C LEU A 17 8.65 2.20 -20.20
N THR A 18 8.95 3.22 -21.00
CA THR A 18 9.72 4.39 -20.54
C THR A 18 8.97 5.14 -19.44
N VAL A 19 7.65 5.34 -19.62
CA VAL A 19 6.82 6.00 -18.61
C VAL A 19 6.72 5.13 -17.35
N ALA A 20 6.46 3.84 -17.51
CA ALA A 20 6.38 2.89 -16.40
C ALA A 20 7.67 2.84 -15.58
N PHE A 21 8.83 2.84 -16.26
CA PHE A 21 10.14 2.89 -15.60
C PHE A 21 10.31 4.18 -14.80
N LYS A 22 10.03 5.35 -15.39
CA LYS A 22 10.13 6.64 -14.69
C LYS A 22 9.22 6.71 -13.47
N VAL A 23 7.98 6.27 -13.61
CA VAL A 23 7.02 6.21 -12.49
C VAL A 23 7.49 5.22 -11.43
N GLY A 24 7.96 4.03 -11.83
CA GLY A 24 8.48 3.02 -10.91
C GLY A 24 9.66 3.52 -10.08
N VAL A 25 10.65 4.16 -10.72
CA VAL A 25 11.79 4.76 -10.04
C VAL A 25 11.33 5.85 -9.05
N LEU A 26 10.40 6.72 -9.45
CA LEU A 26 9.87 7.78 -8.59
C LEU A 26 9.11 7.22 -7.37
N VAL A 27 8.22 6.25 -7.59
CA VAL A 27 7.42 5.62 -6.52
C VAL A 27 8.32 4.83 -5.57
N GLY A 28 9.29 4.08 -6.10
CA GLY A 28 10.26 3.33 -5.29
C GLY A 28 11.17 4.24 -4.48
N GLY A 29 11.67 5.32 -5.10
CA GLY A 29 12.45 6.35 -4.40
C GLY A 29 11.64 7.01 -3.29
N PHE A 30 10.36 7.32 -3.54
CA PHE A 30 9.46 7.83 -2.49
C PHE A 30 9.28 6.85 -1.34
N ALA A 31 9.11 5.54 -1.63
CA ALA A 31 9.03 4.50 -0.61
C ALA A 31 10.30 4.43 0.26
N ILE A 32 11.49 4.59 -0.34
CA ILE A 32 12.75 4.66 0.41
C ILE A 32 12.83 5.92 1.27
N CYS A 33 12.45 7.08 0.74
CA CYS A 33 12.43 8.32 1.53
C CYS A 33 11.48 8.21 2.72
N ALA A 34 10.26 7.69 2.50
CA ALA A 34 9.30 7.44 3.56
C ALA A 34 9.83 6.45 4.60
N TYR A 35 10.50 5.38 4.15
CA TYR A 35 11.10 4.41 5.07
C TYR A 35 12.27 4.99 5.85
N SER A 36 13.13 5.76 5.20
CA SER A 36 14.26 6.47 5.79
C SER A 36 13.79 7.40 6.92
N TRP A 37 12.66 8.07 6.69
CA TRP A 37 11.99 8.87 7.72
C TRP A 37 11.53 8.02 8.92
N ILE A 38 10.94 6.85 8.66
CA ILE A 38 10.47 5.93 9.71
C ILE A 38 11.63 5.42 10.58
N ILE A 39 12.78 5.11 9.99
CA ILE A 39 13.94 4.56 10.72
C ILE A 39 14.91 5.63 11.22
N GLY A 40 14.73 6.90 10.85
CA GLY A 40 15.63 8.00 11.23
C GLY A 40 17.00 7.97 10.55
N TYR A 41 17.11 7.31 9.39
CA TYR A 41 18.35 7.14 8.65
C TYR A 41 18.13 7.28 7.14
N PHE A 42 18.91 8.12 6.48
CA PHE A 42 18.90 8.25 5.03
C PHE A 42 20.14 7.57 4.42
N PRO A 43 19.99 6.70 3.40
CA PRO A 43 21.10 5.98 2.82
C PRO A 43 22.10 6.91 2.13
N SER A 44 23.37 6.73 2.43
CA SER A 44 24.48 7.39 1.74
C SER A 44 25.07 6.49 0.66
N GLY A 45 25.58 7.09 -0.41
CA GLY A 45 26.19 6.35 -1.52
C GLY A 45 25.18 5.64 -2.43
N VAL A 46 23.92 6.10 -2.46
CA VAL A 46 22.91 5.61 -3.42
C VAL A 46 23.38 5.93 -4.85
N THR A 47 23.40 4.92 -5.71
CA THR A 47 23.87 5.03 -7.09
C THR A 47 22.74 4.81 -8.10
N ILE A 48 22.99 5.12 -9.37
CA ILE A 48 22.06 4.78 -10.47
C ILE A 48 21.82 3.26 -10.54
N GLY A 49 22.79 2.44 -10.10
CA GLY A 49 22.66 0.99 -10.02
C GLY A 49 21.53 0.52 -9.10
N ASP A 50 21.15 1.33 -8.10
CA ASP A 50 20.05 1.02 -7.18
C ASP A 50 18.66 1.21 -7.82
N GLY A 51 18.59 1.75 -9.04
CA GLY A 51 17.34 2.01 -9.75
C GLY A 51 16.48 0.76 -9.98
N LEU A 52 17.09 -0.41 -10.18
CA LEU A 52 16.37 -1.69 -10.27
C LEU A 52 15.66 -2.04 -8.96
N LEU A 53 16.31 -1.78 -7.83
CA LEU A 53 15.72 -1.99 -6.52
C LEU A 53 14.55 -1.04 -6.29
N PHE A 54 14.62 0.21 -6.77
CA PHE A 54 13.49 1.14 -6.67
C PHE A 54 12.28 0.62 -7.45
N ILE A 55 12.49 0.05 -8.63
CA ILE A 55 11.42 -0.55 -9.44
C ILE A 55 10.84 -1.79 -8.74
N LEU A 56 11.69 -2.62 -8.12
CA LEU A 56 11.23 -3.75 -7.31
C LEU A 56 10.33 -3.28 -6.16
N LEU A 57 10.78 -2.28 -5.38
CA LEU A 57 10.00 -1.70 -4.29
C LEU A 57 8.68 -1.12 -4.79
N ALA A 58 8.68 -0.39 -5.90
CA ALA A 58 7.46 0.15 -6.49
C ALA A 58 6.50 -0.95 -6.93
N THR A 59 7.02 -2.06 -7.47
CA THR A 59 6.23 -3.23 -7.88
C THR A 59 5.59 -3.91 -6.68
N VAL A 60 6.37 -4.21 -5.64
CA VAL A 60 5.88 -4.80 -4.39
C VAL A 60 4.84 -3.90 -3.73
N LEU A 61 5.10 -2.59 -3.65
CA LEU A 61 4.13 -1.62 -3.12
C LEU A 61 2.83 -1.63 -3.92
N SER A 62 2.92 -1.62 -5.26
CA SER A 62 1.75 -1.62 -6.14
C SER A 62 0.91 -2.88 -5.97
N VAL A 63 1.54 -4.05 -5.86
CA VAL A 63 0.85 -5.32 -5.63
C VAL A 63 0.15 -5.32 -4.28
N LEU A 64 0.81 -4.86 -3.20
CA LEU A 64 0.22 -4.80 -1.87
C LEU A 64 -0.95 -3.83 -1.79
N VAL A 65 -0.81 -2.62 -2.35
CA VAL A 65 -1.90 -1.63 -2.40
C VAL A 65 -3.08 -2.17 -3.20
N ALA A 66 -2.84 -2.77 -4.37
CA ALA A 66 -3.90 -3.37 -5.18
C ALA A 66 -4.62 -4.50 -4.41
N LEU A 67 -3.87 -5.43 -3.81
CA LEU A 67 -4.44 -6.52 -3.02
C LEU A 67 -5.30 -5.99 -1.87
N PHE A 68 -4.80 -4.98 -1.15
CA PHE A 68 -5.54 -4.38 -0.05
C PHE A 68 -6.83 -3.71 -0.54
N SER A 69 -6.76 -2.87 -1.58
CA SER A 69 -7.93 -2.18 -2.13
C SER A 69 -8.97 -3.16 -2.67
N PHE A 70 -8.58 -4.16 -3.47
CA PHE A 70 -9.54 -5.15 -3.99
C PHE A 70 -10.18 -6.00 -2.89
N SER A 71 -9.41 -6.36 -1.86
CA SER A 71 -9.91 -7.15 -0.73
C SER A 71 -10.89 -6.36 0.12
N PHE A 72 -10.61 -5.08 0.40
CA PHE A 72 -11.50 -4.20 1.17
C PHE A 72 -12.77 -3.87 0.39
N THR A 73 -12.66 -3.57 -0.90
CA THR A 73 -13.85 -3.35 -1.74
C THR A 73 -14.73 -4.60 -1.77
N SER A 74 -14.13 -5.79 -1.95
CA SER A 74 -14.87 -7.05 -2.00
C SER A 74 -15.55 -7.37 -0.68
N LEU A 75 -14.84 -7.18 0.44
CA LEU A 75 -15.42 -7.33 1.79
C LEU A 75 -16.55 -6.31 2.02
N GLY A 76 -16.33 -5.05 1.67
CA GLY A 76 -17.33 -4.01 1.79
C GLY A 76 -18.64 -4.37 1.05
N LEU A 77 -18.55 -4.86 -0.18
CA LEU A 77 -19.71 -5.31 -0.95
C LEU A 77 -20.36 -6.57 -0.35
N ALA A 78 -19.57 -7.49 0.21
CA ALA A 78 -20.11 -8.66 0.91
C ALA A 78 -20.95 -8.24 2.12
N LEU A 79 -20.59 -7.13 2.78
CA LEU A 79 -21.32 -6.51 3.88
C LEU A 79 -22.50 -5.62 3.45
N TRP A 80 -22.96 -5.70 2.19
CA TRP A 80 -24.12 -4.93 1.71
C TRP A 80 -25.38 -4.97 2.61
N PRO A 81 -25.78 -6.08 3.27
CA PRO A 81 -27.00 -6.06 4.08
C PRO A 81 -26.82 -5.16 5.31
N LEU A 82 -25.61 -5.12 5.89
CA LEU A 82 -25.28 -4.22 6.98
C LEU A 82 -25.35 -2.77 6.52
N TRP A 83 -24.78 -2.46 5.35
CA TRP A 83 -24.80 -1.09 4.83
C TRP A 83 -26.21 -0.61 4.48
N LYS A 84 -27.10 -1.48 3.99
CA LYS A 84 -28.51 -1.10 3.80
C LYS A 84 -29.20 -0.74 5.11
N LEU A 85 -28.88 -1.44 6.20
CA LEU A 85 -29.39 -1.09 7.53
C LEU A 85 -28.88 0.28 7.97
N VAL A 86 -27.57 0.53 7.81
CA VAL A 86 -26.96 1.84 8.11
C VAL A 86 -27.60 2.97 7.29
N ILE A 87 -27.74 2.80 5.97
CA ILE A 87 -28.38 3.79 5.09
C ILE A 87 -29.84 4.04 5.49
N LYS A 88 -30.58 2.99 5.87
CA LYS A 88 -31.98 3.12 6.33
C LYS A 88 -32.08 3.84 7.69
N LEU A 89 -31.11 3.65 8.58
CA LEU A 89 -31.06 4.40 9.84
C LEU A 89 -30.72 5.87 9.58
N LEU A 90 -29.72 6.14 8.74
CA LEU A 90 -29.35 7.50 8.33
C LEU A 90 -30.53 8.23 7.67
N SER A 91 -31.28 7.56 6.79
CA SER A 91 -32.46 8.18 6.16
C SER A 91 -33.52 8.56 7.19
N LYS A 92 -33.78 7.72 8.20
CA LYS A 92 -34.71 8.05 9.30
C LYS A 92 -34.24 9.24 10.13
N ILE A 93 -32.94 9.30 10.45
CA ILE A 93 -32.35 10.41 11.20
C ILE A 93 -32.46 11.71 10.40
N LEU A 94 -32.16 11.68 9.10
CA LEU A 94 -32.29 12.84 8.22
C LEU A 94 -33.73 13.33 8.10
N ILE A 95 -34.71 12.43 7.98
CA ILE A 95 -36.15 12.78 8.00
C ILE A 95 -36.51 13.44 9.33
N LEU A 96 -36.02 12.92 10.46
CA LEU A 96 -36.26 13.50 11.77
C LEU A 96 -35.67 14.92 11.89
N ILE A 97 -34.42 15.11 11.43
CA ILE A 97 -33.77 16.42 11.43
C ILE A 97 -34.52 17.40 10.52
N ASN A 98 -34.95 16.97 9.33
CA ASN A 98 -35.76 17.80 8.42
C ASN A 98 -37.05 18.26 9.13
N ARG A 99 -37.77 17.33 9.77
CA ARG A 99 -38.98 17.64 10.56
C ARG A 99 -38.71 18.63 11.70
N VAL A 100 -37.54 18.55 12.36
CA VAL A 100 -37.17 19.47 13.46
C VAL A 100 -36.68 20.82 12.94
N THR A 101 -36.04 20.87 11.77
CA THR A 101 -35.33 22.05 11.27
C THR A 101 -36.13 22.81 10.21
N ASN A 102 -37.29 22.29 9.76
CA ASN A 102 -38.09 22.82 8.64
C ASN A 102 -37.27 23.09 7.36
N LYS A 103 -36.17 22.36 7.17
CA LYS A 103 -35.30 22.48 6.01
C LYS A 103 -35.51 21.29 5.11
N ASP A 104 -36.02 21.52 3.90
CA ASP A 104 -36.16 20.48 2.88
C ASP A 104 -34.78 19.98 2.40
N LEU A 105 -34.18 19.12 3.23
CA LEU A 105 -32.99 18.37 2.86
C LEU A 105 -33.44 17.36 1.82
N GLN A 106 -33.04 17.55 0.56
CA GLN A 106 -33.33 16.61 -0.52
C GLN A 106 -32.75 15.23 -0.19
N ILE A 107 -33.61 14.30 0.26
CA ILE A 107 -33.24 12.94 0.72
C ILE A 107 -32.92 12.01 -0.48
N ASN A 108 -33.07 12.51 -1.71
CA ASN A 108 -33.12 11.69 -2.92
C ASN A 108 -31.77 11.09 -3.38
N SER A 109 -30.66 11.34 -2.70
CA SER A 109 -29.33 10.96 -3.18
C SER A 109 -28.50 10.12 -2.20
N LEU A 110 -29.13 9.38 -1.28
CA LEU A 110 -28.38 8.42 -0.47
C LEU A 110 -27.71 7.37 -1.38
N PRO A 111 -26.42 7.04 -1.13
CA PRO A 111 -25.68 6.15 -2.01
C PRO A 111 -26.30 4.76 -2.01
N LYS A 112 -26.48 4.18 -3.20
CA LYS A 112 -26.95 2.80 -3.36
C LYS A 112 -25.76 1.86 -3.37
N ILE A 113 -25.76 0.88 -2.47
CA ILE A 113 -24.74 -0.17 -2.44
C ILE A 113 -25.28 -1.42 -3.12
N ARG A 114 -24.55 -1.90 -4.12
CA ARG A 114 -24.89 -3.13 -4.85
C ARG A 114 -24.54 -4.37 -4.04
N LYS A 115 -25.25 -5.45 -4.35
CA LYS A 115 -24.96 -6.79 -3.80
C LYS A 115 -23.66 -7.31 -4.41
N ALA A 116 -22.83 -7.96 -3.59
CA ALA A 116 -21.65 -8.68 -4.06
C ALA A 116 -22.01 -9.78 -5.09
N ARG A 117 -21.26 -9.82 -6.19
CA ARG A 117 -21.23 -10.95 -7.12
C ARG A 117 -20.42 -12.12 -6.53
N ALA A 118 -20.60 -13.33 -7.07
CA ALA A 118 -19.95 -14.55 -6.60
C ALA A 118 -18.42 -14.40 -6.48
N GLU A 119 -17.80 -13.74 -7.47
CA GLU A 119 -16.36 -13.45 -7.53
C GLU A 119 -15.80 -12.68 -6.32
N HIS A 120 -16.62 -11.85 -5.68
CA HIS A 120 -16.17 -11.02 -4.57
C HIS A 120 -16.11 -11.79 -3.24
N TYR A 121 -16.84 -12.90 -3.09
CA TYR A 121 -16.90 -13.60 -1.79
C TYR A 121 -15.56 -14.27 -1.42
N GLY A 122 -14.82 -14.81 -2.39
CA GLY A 122 -13.50 -15.40 -2.13
C GLY A 122 -12.48 -14.35 -1.68
N ILE A 123 -12.44 -13.21 -2.38
CA ILE A 123 -11.52 -12.11 -2.06
C ILE A 123 -11.96 -11.40 -0.76
N ALA A 124 -13.26 -11.34 -0.47
CA ALA A 124 -13.79 -10.80 0.77
C ALA A 124 -13.26 -11.54 1.99
N PHE A 125 -12.98 -12.85 1.90
CA PHE A 125 -12.38 -13.60 3.00
C PHE A 125 -10.97 -13.10 3.33
N ILE A 126 -10.14 -12.80 2.32
CA ILE A 126 -8.82 -12.19 2.51
C ILE A 126 -8.98 -10.82 3.17
N GLY A 127 -9.94 -10.02 2.69
CA GLY A 127 -10.27 -8.73 3.29
C GLY A 127 -10.68 -8.86 4.75
N PHE A 128 -11.44 -9.91 5.09
CA PHE A 128 -11.89 -10.18 6.45
C PHE A 128 -10.73 -10.49 7.39
N LEU A 129 -9.74 -11.27 6.93
CA LEU A 129 -8.52 -11.53 7.72
C LEU A 129 -7.72 -10.24 7.97
N PHE A 130 -7.52 -9.41 6.95
CA PHE A 130 -6.84 -8.12 7.11
C PHE A 130 -7.61 -7.16 8.04
N ALA A 131 -8.91 -7.04 7.84
CA ALA A 131 -9.78 -6.22 8.68
C ALA A 131 -9.77 -6.70 10.13
N GLY A 132 -9.83 -8.02 10.36
CA GLY A 132 -9.74 -8.63 11.69
C GLY A 132 -8.40 -8.34 12.35
N PHE A 133 -7.29 -8.54 11.65
CA PHE A 133 -5.95 -8.24 12.17
C PHE A 133 -5.80 -6.77 12.58
N LEU A 134 -6.29 -5.83 11.75
CA LEU A 134 -6.25 -4.40 12.05
C LEU A 134 -7.19 -4.02 13.21
N ALA A 135 -8.38 -4.60 13.26
CA ALA A 135 -9.36 -4.33 14.32
C ALA A 135 -8.91 -4.83 15.70
N LEU A 136 -8.05 -5.86 15.77
CA LEU A 136 -7.50 -6.38 17.02
C LEU A 136 -6.41 -5.48 17.63
N GLN A 137 -5.84 -4.52 16.88
CA GLN A 137 -4.79 -3.63 17.40
C GLN A 137 -5.35 -2.48 18.25
N ASP A 138 -6.40 -1.81 17.78
CA ASP A 138 -7.02 -0.66 18.44
C ASP A 138 -8.48 -0.48 17.96
N TRP A 139 -9.36 -0.01 18.84
CA TRP A 139 -10.75 0.37 18.51
C TRP A 139 -10.80 1.48 17.46
N ARG A 140 -9.83 2.40 17.44
CA ARG A 140 -9.74 3.46 16.41
C ARG A 140 -9.55 2.85 15.03
N SER A 141 -8.74 1.80 14.92
CA SER A 141 -8.51 1.06 13.68
C SER A 141 -9.79 0.40 13.17
N LEU A 142 -10.64 -0.11 14.07
CA LEU A 142 -11.94 -0.67 13.70
C LEU A 142 -12.84 0.39 13.04
N MET A 143 -12.94 1.59 13.61
CA MET A 143 -13.72 2.68 13.02
C MET A 143 -13.21 3.05 11.62
N VAL A 144 -11.89 3.15 11.46
CA VAL A 144 -11.28 3.45 10.16
C VAL A 144 -11.56 2.33 9.15
N VAL A 145 -11.43 1.07 9.54
CA VAL A 145 -11.77 -0.09 8.69
C VAL A 145 -13.23 -0.02 8.24
N LEU A 146 -14.18 0.24 9.14
CA LEU A 146 -15.59 0.37 8.77
C LEU A 146 -15.83 1.49 7.74
N VAL A 147 -15.20 2.65 7.95
CA VAL A 147 -15.29 3.78 7.01
C VAL A 147 -14.77 3.38 5.63
N LEU A 148 -13.63 2.69 5.55
CA LEU A 148 -13.05 2.23 4.28
C LEU A 148 -13.93 1.21 3.58
N LEU A 149 -14.46 0.24 4.33
CA LEU A 149 -15.34 -0.78 3.76
C LEU A 149 -16.61 -0.13 3.20
N PHE A 150 -17.18 0.83 3.91
CA PHE A 150 -18.33 1.59 3.43
C PHE A 150 -17.97 2.43 2.19
N SER A 151 -16.92 3.24 2.25
CA SER A 151 -16.55 4.16 1.17
C SER A 151 -16.13 3.44 -0.11
N SER A 152 -15.34 2.37 0.00
CA SER A 152 -14.94 1.54 -1.15
C SER A 152 -16.14 0.86 -1.81
N SER A 153 -17.11 0.39 -1.01
CA SER A 153 -18.38 -0.17 -1.51
C SER A 153 -19.21 0.86 -2.27
N VAL A 154 -19.29 2.08 -1.73
CA VAL A 154 -20.00 3.19 -2.38
C VAL A 154 -19.31 3.55 -3.70
N MET A 155 -17.98 3.75 -3.70
CA MET A 155 -17.22 4.08 -4.92
C MET A 155 -17.38 3.01 -6.00
N TRP A 156 -17.27 1.73 -5.65
CA TRP A 156 -17.46 0.62 -6.58
C TRP A 156 -18.90 0.55 -7.12
N SER A 157 -19.89 0.78 -6.26
CA SER A 157 -21.29 0.78 -6.68
C SER A 157 -21.59 1.98 -7.60
N SER A 158 -21.00 3.15 -7.34
CA SER A 158 -21.13 4.33 -8.20
C SER A 158 -20.47 4.13 -9.57
N ILE A 159 -19.31 3.48 -9.63
CA ILE A 159 -18.66 3.12 -10.91
C ILE A 159 -19.61 2.25 -11.75
N GLN A 160 -20.22 1.23 -11.14
CA GLN A 160 -21.16 0.36 -11.84
C GLN A 160 -22.46 1.06 -12.26
N GLU A 161 -23.00 1.95 -11.41
CA GLU A 161 -24.20 2.73 -11.74
C GLU A 161 -23.93 3.67 -12.92
N ASN A 162 -22.80 4.38 -12.90
CA ASN A 162 -22.37 5.24 -14.02
C ASN A 162 -22.21 4.46 -15.33
N GLU A 163 -21.63 3.25 -15.29
CA GLU A 163 -21.47 2.41 -16.49
C GLU A 163 -22.81 1.91 -17.03
N GLU A 164 -23.73 1.52 -16.15
CA GLU A 164 -25.04 1.06 -16.58
C GLU A 164 -25.89 2.20 -17.17
N GLU A 165 -25.86 3.38 -16.54
CA GLU A 165 -26.53 4.58 -17.07
C GLU A 165 -25.94 4.99 -18.42
N ALA A 166 -24.61 4.97 -18.56
CA ALA A 166 -23.93 5.22 -19.82
C ALA A 166 -24.39 4.21 -20.90
N ASN A 167 -24.40 2.92 -20.57
CA ASN A 167 -24.81 1.87 -21.50
C ASN A 167 -26.29 2.00 -21.93
N LYS A 168 -27.16 2.47 -21.03
CA LYS A 168 -28.56 2.78 -21.36
C LYS A 168 -28.66 3.96 -22.34
N GLN A 169 -27.91 5.03 -22.12
CA GLN A 169 -27.89 6.20 -22.99
C GLN A 169 -27.26 5.89 -24.36
N LEU A 170 -26.20 5.08 -24.40
CA LEU A 170 -25.52 4.69 -25.64
C LEU A 170 -26.36 3.79 -26.56
N LYS A 171 -27.33 3.07 -25.98
CA LYS A 171 -28.32 2.26 -26.73
C LYS A 171 -29.45 3.10 -27.32
N ALA A 172 -29.64 4.34 -26.86
CA ALA A 172 -30.57 5.25 -27.50
C ALA A 172 -30.02 5.68 -28.86
N ASP A 173 -30.91 6.07 -29.78
CA ASP A 173 -30.51 6.59 -31.09
C ASP A 173 -30.01 8.04 -30.94
N ILE A 174 -28.74 8.16 -30.54
CA ILE A 174 -28.04 9.43 -30.30
C ILE A 174 -26.87 9.60 -31.27
N SER A 175 -26.49 10.84 -31.52
CA SER A 175 -25.40 11.17 -32.45
C SER A 175 -24.05 10.64 -31.96
N THR A 176 -23.10 10.45 -32.89
CA THR A 176 -21.74 9.98 -32.57
C THR A 176 -21.02 10.90 -31.57
N GLU A 177 -21.19 12.21 -31.71
CA GLU A 177 -20.60 13.21 -30.82
C GLU A 177 -21.15 13.10 -29.39
N GLN A 178 -22.45 12.85 -29.23
CA GLN A 178 -23.06 12.63 -27.92
C GLN A 178 -22.55 11.33 -27.27
N LYS A 179 -22.36 10.26 -28.05
CA LYS A 179 -21.79 9.00 -27.56
C LYS A 179 -20.38 9.20 -27.01
N GLU A 180 -19.53 9.92 -27.75
CA GLU A 180 -18.17 10.24 -27.32
C GLU A 180 -18.14 11.08 -26.03
N ALA A 181 -19.02 12.09 -25.93
CA ALA A 181 -19.13 12.93 -24.75
C ALA A 181 -19.51 12.12 -23.49
N ILE A 182 -20.48 11.21 -23.61
CA ILE A 182 -20.90 10.31 -22.53
C ILE A 182 -19.74 9.41 -22.10
N LEU A 183 -19.08 8.74 -23.06
CA LEU A 183 -17.96 7.85 -22.78
C LEU A 183 -16.81 8.58 -22.08
N LYS A 184 -16.46 9.78 -22.53
CA LYS A 184 -15.39 10.58 -21.93
C LYS A 184 -15.74 11.01 -20.50
N ARG A 185 -16.99 11.41 -20.25
CA ARG A 185 -17.47 11.79 -18.91
C ARG A 185 -17.40 10.60 -17.95
N VAL A 186 -17.92 9.45 -18.35
CA VAL A 186 -17.98 8.23 -17.54
C VAL A 186 -16.58 7.70 -17.27
N LYS A 187 -15.74 7.62 -18.30
CA LYS A 187 -14.33 7.20 -18.15
C LYS A 187 -13.58 8.11 -17.18
N ARG A 188 -13.74 9.43 -17.28
CA ARG A 188 -13.10 10.37 -16.36
C ARG A 188 -13.60 10.19 -14.92
N GLY A 189 -14.92 10.09 -14.73
CA GLY A 189 -15.52 9.89 -13.41
C GLY A 189 -15.06 8.58 -12.77
N ASN A 190 -15.15 7.47 -13.51
CA ASN A 190 -14.74 6.16 -13.03
C ASN A 190 -13.24 6.09 -12.75
N SER A 191 -12.39 6.69 -13.59
CA SER A 191 -10.95 6.76 -13.31
C SER A 191 -10.64 7.49 -12.01
N ILE A 192 -11.34 8.60 -11.72
CA ILE A 192 -11.18 9.33 -10.46
C ILE A 192 -11.64 8.48 -9.28
N SER A 193 -12.80 7.83 -9.37
CA SER A 193 -13.32 6.94 -8.32
C SER A 193 -12.42 5.73 -8.08
N LEU A 194 -11.88 5.12 -9.14
CA LEU A 194 -10.92 4.01 -9.04
C LEU A 194 -9.62 4.47 -8.38
N LEU A 195 -9.08 5.62 -8.78
CA LEU A 195 -7.88 6.16 -8.16
C LEU A 195 -8.11 6.46 -6.67
N ALA A 196 -9.25 7.07 -6.33
CA ALA A 196 -9.62 7.32 -4.94
C ALA A 196 -9.73 6.02 -4.13
N MET A 197 -10.33 4.97 -4.70
CA MET A 197 -10.45 3.65 -4.07
C MET A 197 -9.08 2.98 -3.84
N VAL A 198 -8.15 3.11 -4.79
CA VAL A 198 -6.79 2.56 -4.69
C VAL A 198 -5.96 3.31 -3.65
N LEU A 199 -6.11 4.63 -3.55
CA LEU A 199 -5.34 5.45 -2.61
C LEU A 199 -5.95 5.50 -1.20
N MET A 200 -7.23 5.13 -1.05
CA MET A 200 -7.94 5.22 0.22
C MET A 200 -7.26 4.52 1.41
N PRO A 201 -6.67 3.33 1.25
CA PRO A 201 -5.92 2.66 2.32
C PRO A 201 -4.77 3.47 2.90
N LEU A 202 -4.23 4.43 2.13
CA LEU A 202 -3.11 5.26 2.58
C LEU A 202 -3.53 6.36 3.56
N VAL A 203 -4.84 6.64 3.67
CA VAL A 203 -5.39 7.66 4.57
C VAL A 203 -5.49 7.14 6.01
N ILE A 204 -5.37 5.83 6.21
CA ILE A 204 -5.43 5.19 7.52
C ILE A 204 -4.19 5.58 8.34
N PRO A 205 -4.36 6.13 9.56
CA PRO A 205 -3.24 6.36 10.46
C PRO A 205 -2.42 5.07 10.67
N GLY A 206 -1.12 5.14 10.42
CA GLY A 206 -0.20 4.00 10.56
C GLY A 206 -0.15 3.04 9.36
N ALA A 207 -1.14 3.01 8.47
CA ALA A 207 -1.08 2.12 7.30
C ALA A 207 0.06 2.46 6.33
N PRO A 208 0.39 3.73 6.03
CA PRO A 208 1.59 4.05 5.26
C PRO A 208 2.86 3.45 5.86
N THR A 209 3.02 3.53 7.18
CA THR A 209 4.16 2.95 7.89
C THR A 209 4.17 1.42 7.78
N MET A 210 3.02 0.77 7.96
CA MET A 210 2.89 -0.69 7.82
C MET A 210 3.17 -1.15 6.39
N LEU A 211 2.64 -0.44 5.39
CA LEU A 211 2.84 -0.75 3.98
C LEU A 211 4.29 -0.57 3.59
N VAL A 212 4.90 0.58 3.90
CA VAL A 212 6.30 0.84 3.58
C VAL A 212 7.21 -0.16 4.28
N THR A 213 6.99 -0.45 5.56
CA THR A 213 7.78 -1.48 6.29
C THR A 213 7.55 -2.88 5.69
N GLY A 214 6.32 -3.21 5.31
CA GLY A 214 5.97 -4.47 4.66
C GLY A 214 6.64 -4.63 3.30
N VAL A 215 6.69 -3.56 2.50
CA VAL A 215 7.42 -3.52 1.23
C VAL A 215 8.90 -3.76 1.44
N MET A 216 9.51 -3.11 2.43
CA MET A 216 10.94 -3.31 2.75
C MET A 216 11.24 -4.73 3.20
N ARG A 217 10.33 -5.38 3.94
CA ARG A 217 10.45 -6.81 4.30
C ARG A 217 10.32 -7.71 3.07
N ALA A 218 9.30 -7.48 2.25
CA ALA A 218 9.02 -8.29 1.07
C ALA A 218 10.11 -8.16 -0.01
N ALA A 219 10.78 -7.02 -0.09
CA ALA A 219 11.91 -6.79 -0.98
C ALA A 219 13.27 -7.18 -0.37
N ASP A 220 13.28 -7.81 0.82
CA ASP A 220 14.49 -8.18 1.57
C ASP A 220 15.43 -6.99 1.87
N VAL A 221 14.91 -5.77 1.95
CA VAL A 221 15.65 -4.58 2.42
C VAL A 221 15.68 -4.54 3.95
N ARG A 222 14.65 -5.10 4.61
CA ARG A 222 14.52 -5.22 6.05
C ARG A 222 14.40 -6.68 6.46
N VAL A 223 15.17 -7.10 7.45
CA VAL A 223 15.08 -8.46 8.05
C VAL A 223 14.87 -8.33 9.56
N ASP A 224 13.77 -8.86 10.08
CA ASP A 224 13.38 -8.64 11.48
C ASP A 224 14.17 -9.51 12.49
N SER A 225 14.79 -10.61 12.04
CA SER A 225 15.69 -11.44 12.83
C SER A 225 16.75 -12.07 11.93
N ALA A 226 18.02 -11.73 12.19
CA ALA A 226 19.17 -12.33 11.53
C ALA A 226 20.32 -12.50 12.52
N THR A 227 21.22 -13.42 12.21
CA THR A 227 22.53 -13.51 12.87
C THR A 227 23.51 -12.63 12.10
N VAL A 228 24.11 -11.68 12.80
CA VAL A 228 24.93 -10.63 12.18
C VAL A 228 26.35 -10.70 12.72
N HIS A 229 27.32 -10.75 11.81
CA HIS A 229 28.74 -10.74 12.14
C HIS A 229 29.30 -9.37 11.77
N ILE A 230 29.75 -8.62 12.78
CA ILE A 230 30.23 -7.24 12.63
C ILE A 230 31.75 -7.22 12.82
N LYS A 231 32.47 -6.58 11.91
CA LYS A 231 33.92 -6.39 11.98
C LYS A 231 34.29 -5.22 12.91
N ALA A 232 35.43 -5.31 13.60
CA ALA A 232 36.03 -4.16 14.28
C ALA A 232 36.35 -3.00 13.30
N PRO A 233 36.23 -1.73 13.70
CA PRO A 233 35.94 -1.23 15.05
C PRO A 233 34.44 -1.18 15.41
N TYR A 234 33.54 -1.42 14.46
CA TYR A 234 32.10 -1.27 14.67
C TYR A 234 31.51 -2.25 15.69
N SER A 235 32.10 -3.44 15.78
CA SER A 235 31.74 -4.42 16.80
C SER A 235 32.04 -3.94 18.22
N ILE A 236 33.08 -3.12 18.40
CA ILE A 236 33.47 -2.53 19.69
C ILE A 236 32.45 -1.46 20.08
N TYR A 237 32.11 -0.56 19.15
CA TYR A 237 31.05 0.44 19.38
C TYR A 237 29.70 -0.21 19.71
N ALA A 238 29.41 -1.36 19.10
CA ALA A 238 28.24 -2.14 19.43
C ALA A 238 28.25 -2.65 20.88
N GLU A 239 29.36 -3.22 21.33
CA GLU A 239 29.50 -3.67 22.72
C GLU A 239 29.47 -2.54 23.74
N GLU A 240 30.13 -1.41 23.45
CA GLU A 240 30.11 -0.21 24.28
C GLU A 240 28.69 0.36 24.43
N SER A 241 27.86 0.18 23.39
CA SER A 241 26.46 0.60 23.41
C SER A 241 25.54 -0.36 24.17
N GLY A 242 26.06 -1.47 24.73
CA GLY A 242 25.33 -2.37 25.62
C GLY A 242 25.22 -3.85 25.19
N PRO A 243 24.91 -4.21 23.92
CA PRO A 243 24.77 -5.62 23.54
C PRO A 243 26.12 -6.36 23.57
N LYS A 244 26.19 -7.49 24.29
CA LYS A 244 27.42 -8.31 24.34
C LYS A 244 27.52 -9.18 23.09
N GLY A 245 28.60 -9.03 22.34
CA GLY A 245 28.89 -9.86 21.18
C GLY A 245 29.39 -11.24 21.62
N GLN A 246 29.17 -12.24 20.76
CA GLN A 246 29.80 -13.56 20.90
C GLN A 246 30.98 -13.68 19.93
N PRO A 247 31.96 -14.55 20.20
CA PRO A 247 33.01 -14.86 19.23
C PRO A 247 32.42 -15.33 17.90
N SER A 248 32.91 -14.77 16.80
CA SER A 248 32.45 -15.11 15.45
C SER A 248 33.28 -16.23 14.83
N ASN A 249 32.62 -17.09 14.05
CA ASN A 249 33.29 -18.11 13.23
C ASN A 249 34.05 -17.49 12.02
N PHE A 250 33.83 -16.20 11.71
CA PHE A 250 34.52 -15.47 10.64
C PHE A 250 35.90 -14.93 11.06
N GLY A 251 36.36 -15.23 12.28
CA GLY A 251 37.68 -14.86 12.80
C GLY A 251 37.61 -13.90 13.99
N ALA A 252 38.76 -13.72 14.66
CA ALA A 252 38.87 -12.97 15.92
C ALA A 252 38.53 -11.48 15.82
N SER A 253 38.50 -10.91 14.61
CA SER A 253 38.15 -9.51 14.35
C SER A 253 36.65 -9.26 14.16
N PHE A 254 35.83 -10.31 14.25
CA PHE A 254 34.38 -10.24 14.12
C PHE A 254 33.70 -10.66 15.42
N LEU A 255 32.62 -9.95 15.77
CA LEU A 255 31.69 -10.36 16.80
C LEU A 255 30.35 -10.74 16.19
N LYS A 256 29.74 -11.78 16.73
CA LYS A 256 28.44 -12.33 16.36
C LYS A 256 27.36 -11.75 17.28
N PHE A 257 26.28 -11.28 16.67
CA PHE A 257 25.08 -10.82 17.36
C PHE A 257 23.88 -11.59 16.83
N GLU A 258 23.18 -12.31 17.71
CA GLU A 258 21.99 -13.09 17.36
C GLU A 258 20.72 -12.25 17.54
N ASN A 259 19.66 -12.58 16.80
CA ASN A 259 18.36 -11.90 16.85
C ASN A 259 18.46 -10.38 16.63
N ALA A 260 19.40 -9.95 15.79
CA ALA A 260 19.55 -8.57 15.38
C ALA A 260 18.53 -8.26 14.27
N GLN A 261 17.95 -7.06 14.31
CA GLN A 261 17.10 -6.59 13.22
C GLN A 261 17.96 -5.83 12.22
N VAL A 262 17.93 -6.26 10.97
CA VAL A 262 18.50 -5.48 9.86
C VAL A 262 17.42 -4.51 9.40
N LEU A 263 17.57 -3.24 9.78
CA LEU A 263 16.58 -2.22 9.44
C LEU A 263 16.67 -1.83 7.97
N PHE A 264 17.88 -1.83 7.40
CA PHE A 264 18.12 -1.39 6.03
C PHE A 264 19.38 -2.06 5.48
N LYS A 265 19.26 -2.84 4.40
CA LYS A 265 20.39 -3.44 3.66
C LYS A 265 20.17 -3.35 2.15
N GLY A 266 21.26 -3.48 1.39
CA GLY A 266 21.22 -3.63 -0.06
C GLY A 266 21.10 -2.33 -0.87
N ILE A 267 21.01 -1.17 -0.23
CA ILE A 267 20.98 0.14 -0.89
C ILE A 267 22.08 1.02 -0.29
N GLY A 268 22.87 1.67 -1.16
CA GLY A 268 23.96 2.53 -0.73
C GLY A 268 25.15 1.75 -0.14
N SER A 269 25.98 2.44 0.64
CA SER A 269 27.25 1.89 1.14
C SER A 269 27.18 1.25 2.53
N ASN A 270 26.07 1.42 3.25
CA ASN A 270 25.94 1.03 4.65
C ASN A 270 24.70 0.18 4.92
N THR A 271 24.81 -0.67 5.93
CA THR A 271 23.73 -1.46 6.51
C THR A 271 23.39 -0.91 7.88
N VAL A 272 22.10 -0.72 8.16
CA VAL A 272 21.60 -0.26 9.46
C VAL A 272 21.11 -1.47 10.25
N LEU A 273 21.72 -1.67 11.41
CA LEU A 273 21.40 -2.76 12.33
C LEU A 273 20.73 -2.18 13.58
N SER A 274 19.77 -2.90 14.12
CA SER A 274 19.19 -2.65 15.43
C SER A 274 19.40 -3.87 16.30
N LEU A 275 20.24 -3.70 17.33
CA LEU A 275 20.63 -4.74 18.26
C LEU A 275 19.76 -4.67 19.51
N HIS A 276 19.32 -5.83 20.00
CA HIS A 276 18.58 -5.93 21.25
C HIS A 276 19.51 -5.76 22.44
N LEU A 277 19.16 -4.88 23.38
CA LEU A 277 19.73 -4.90 24.71
C LEU A 277 18.93 -5.86 25.61
N LYS A 278 19.56 -6.34 26.68
CA LYS A 278 18.92 -7.22 27.67
C LYS A 278 17.77 -6.51 28.40
N ASP A 279 17.85 -5.19 28.54
CA ASP A 279 16.74 -4.30 28.89
C ASP A 279 16.20 -3.68 27.60
N LYS A 280 14.87 -3.56 27.49
CA LYS A 280 14.05 -3.41 26.26
C LYS A 280 14.46 -2.35 25.22
N ASP A 281 15.45 -1.52 25.48
CA ASP A 281 15.96 -0.56 24.52
C ASP A 281 16.71 -1.24 23.38
N ARG A 282 16.62 -0.64 22.20
CA ARG A 282 17.33 -1.10 21.01
C ARG A 282 18.31 -0.03 20.58
N VAL A 283 19.55 -0.43 20.38
CA VAL A 283 20.56 0.47 19.82
C VAL A 283 20.63 0.26 18.32
N GLN A 284 20.58 1.37 17.59
CA GLN A 284 20.81 1.40 16.16
C GLN A 284 22.28 1.69 15.86
N ILE A 285 22.87 0.90 14.96
CA ILE A 285 24.27 1.04 14.54
C ILE A 285 24.31 1.01 13.03
N VAL A 286 25.06 1.94 12.46
CA VAL A 286 25.33 2.01 11.02
C VAL A 286 26.70 1.38 10.77
N VAL A 287 26.75 0.35 9.92
CA VAL A 287 27.99 -0.36 9.61
C VAL A 287 28.16 -0.42 8.10
N PRO A 288 29.38 -0.19 7.55
CA PRO A 288 29.64 -0.36 6.13
C PRO A 288 29.32 -1.77 5.63
N ASN A 289 28.79 -1.90 4.41
CA ASN A 289 28.43 -3.20 3.82
C ASN A 289 29.61 -4.17 3.74
N SER A 290 30.83 -3.64 3.58
CA SER A 290 32.07 -4.43 3.56
C SER A 290 32.47 -5.03 4.91
N SER A 291 31.84 -4.60 5.99
CA SER A 291 32.20 -4.92 7.38
C SER A 291 31.11 -5.71 8.11
N VAL A 292 30.09 -6.19 7.39
CA VAL A 292 28.98 -6.98 7.93
C VAL A 292 28.76 -8.23 7.10
N HIS A 293 28.65 -9.37 7.76
CA HIS A 293 28.12 -10.59 7.15
C HIS A 293 26.81 -10.98 7.82
N LEU A 294 25.77 -11.17 7.00
CA LEU A 294 24.43 -11.54 7.42
C LEU A 294 24.19 -13.02 7.15
N LEU A 295 23.82 -13.77 8.17
CA LEU A 295 23.32 -15.13 8.03
C LEU A 295 21.82 -15.12 8.37
N PRO A 296 20.94 -15.49 7.43
CA PRO A 296 19.52 -15.67 7.74
C PRO A 296 19.39 -16.78 8.79
N ASN A 297 18.49 -16.56 9.75
CA ASN A 297 18.12 -17.56 10.75
C ASN A 297 17.13 -18.57 10.18
#